data_AF-A0A0N0PCB6-F1
#
_entry.id   AF-A0A0N0PCB6-F1
#
_cell.length_a   1.000
_cell.length_b   1.000
_cell.length_c   1.000
_cell.angle_alpha   90.00
_cell.angle_beta   90.00
_cell.angle_gamma   90.00
#
_symmetry.space_group_name_H-M   'P 1'
#
loop_
_entity.id
_entity.type
_entity.pdbx_description
1 polymer ?
#
loop_
_entity_poly.entity_id
_entity_poly.type
_entity_poly.pdbx_seq_one_letter_code
_entity_poly.pdbx_strand_id
1 'polypeptide(L)'
;MTVVVFRYGKVEQGSGYDVISRTFTEREKCGLKEIQAFKLPMVAVPIRRHSGYRDLVASRLRWQREAGLMSRARRLWMAEAPRCGAGGADAAGVGLRDVMGALHALLAGAAAACALLLAERLAHASRLSRLRRERTTPTFNS
;
A
#
# COMPACT_ATOMS: atom_id res chain seq x y z
N MET A 1 -1.41 -17.70 -8.17
CA MET A 1 -2.41 -17.48 -9.23
C MET A 1 -3.38 -16.44 -8.70
N THR A 2 -3.37 -15.23 -9.25
CA THR A 2 -4.22 -14.13 -8.76
C THR A 2 -5.55 -14.18 -9.50
N VAL A 3 -6.68 -14.24 -8.79
CA VAL A 3 -8.00 -14.20 -9.43
C VAL A 3 -8.34 -12.74 -9.74
N VAL A 4 -8.63 -12.47 -11.02
CA VAL A 4 -9.02 -11.14 -11.50
C VAL A 4 -10.51 -11.17 -11.83
N VAL A 5 -11.26 -10.23 -11.26
CA VAL A 5 -12.69 -10.07 -11.55
C VAL A 5 -12.90 -8.80 -12.38
N PHE A 6 -13.53 -8.95 -13.53
CA PHE A 6 -13.86 -7.84 -14.42
C PHE A 6 -15.20 -7.22 -14.03
N ARG A 7 -15.19 -5.91 -13.80
CA ARG A 7 -16.40 -5.16 -13.48
C ARG A 7 -17.03 -4.55 -14.72
N TYR A 8 -18.20 -5.07 -15.11
CA TYR A 8 -18.96 -4.61 -16.28
C TYR A 8 -20.00 -3.52 -15.95
N GLY A 9 -20.62 -3.52 -14.76
CA GLY A 9 -21.63 -2.52 -14.38
C GLY A 9 -21.99 -2.53 -12.89
N LYS A 10 -22.57 -1.44 -12.35
CA LYS A 10 -22.88 -1.27 -10.91
C LYS A 10 -23.97 -2.21 -10.38
N VAL A 11 -24.96 -2.54 -11.21
CA VAL A 11 -26.07 -3.45 -10.84
C VAL A 11 -25.56 -4.89 -10.79
N GLU A 12 -24.88 -5.31 -11.86
CA GLU A 12 -24.22 -6.61 -11.95
C GLU A 12 -23.17 -6.82 -10.85
N GLN A 13 -22.55 -5.73 -10.36
CA GLN A 13 -21.58 -5.77 -9.28
C GLN A 13 -22.19 -6.29 -7.96
N GLY A 14 -23.40 -5.85 -7.62
CA GLY A 14 -24.07 -6.26 -6.38
C GLY A 14 -24.41 -7.75 -6.39
N SER A 15 -24.90 -8.27 -7.52
CA SER A 15 -25.15 -9.71 -7.69
C SER A 15 -23.83 -10.50 -7.69
N GLY A 16 -22.82 -9.99 -8.38
CA GLY A 16 -21.49 -10.60 -8.44
C GLY A 16 -20.83 -10.72 -7.06
N TYR A 17 -20.94 -9.70 -6.20
CA TYR A 17 -20.40 -9.77 -4.84
C TYR A 17 -21.11 -10.79 -3.94
N ASP A 18 -22.43 -10.97 -4.07
CA ASP A 18 -23.15 -12.04 -3.34
C ASP A 18 -22.65 -13.42 -3.77
N VAL A 19 -22.52 -13.66 -5.07
CA VAL A 19 -21.96 -14.92 -5.60
C VAL A 19 -20.54 -15.13 -5.13
N ILE A 20 -19.67 -14.12 -5.24
CA ILE A 20 -18.26 -14.20 -4.83
C ILE A 20 -18.14 -14.49 -3.33
N SER A 21 -18.99 -13.88 -2.50
CA SER A 21 -18.96 -14.08 -1.06
C SER A 21 -19.27 -15.53 -0.65
N ARG A 22 -20.08 -16.24 -1.45
CA ARG A 22 -20.54 -17.61 -1.21
C ARG A 22 -19.62 -18.67 -1.83
N THR A 23 -18.97 -18.38 -2.96
CA THR A 23 -18.17 -19.38 -3.70
C THR A 23 -16.68 -19.32 -3.36
N PHE A 24 -16.13 -18.15 -3.02
CA PHE A 24 -14.69 -18.01 -2.78
C PHE A 24 -14.33 -18.25 -1.31
N THR A 25 -13.16 -18.83 -1.09
CA THR A 25 -12.59 -18.99 0.25
C THR A 25 -12.02 -17.65 0.76
N GLU A 26 -11.86 -17.48 2.07
CA GLU A 26 -11.31 -16.24 2.65
C GLU A 26 -9.94 -15.86 2.05
N ARG A 27 -9.06 -16.85 1.78
CA ARG A 27 -7.75 -16.58 1.16
C ARG A 27 -7.87 -16.03 -0.27
N GLU A 28 -8.86 -16.50 -1.02
CA GLU A 28 -9.08 -16.06 -2.40
C GLU A 28 -9.77 -14.69 -2.45
N LYS A 29 -10.65 -14.39 -1.49
CA LYS A 29 -11.24 -13.06 -1.33
C LYS A 29 -10.17 -11.98 -1.09
N CYS A 30 -9.18 -12.26 -0.24
CA CYS A 30 -8.11 -11.30 0.08
C CYS A 30 -7.07 -11.15 -1.07
N GLY A 31 -7.03 -12.09 -2.02
CA GLY A 31 -6.22 -12.02 -3.23
C GLY A 31 -6.96 -11.46 -4.45
N LEU A 32 -8.23 -11.11 -4.31
CA LEU A 32 -9.09 -10.66 -5.41
C LEU A 32 -8.70 -9.25 -5.85
N LYS A 33 -8.39 -9.07 -7.13
CA LYS A 33 -8.21 -7.75 -7.73
C LYS A 33 -9.35 -7.46 -8.68
N GLU A 34 -10.08 -6.39 -8.41
CA GLU A 34 -11.16 -5.91 -9.28
C GLU A 34 -10.62 -4.90 -10.29
N ILE A 35 -10.83 -5.17 -11.57
CA ILE A 35 -10.45 -4.25 -12.65
C ILE A 35 -11.72 -3.63 -13.23
N GLN A 36 -11.79 -2.30 -13.26
CA GLN A 36 -12.91 -1.57 -13.87
C GLN A 36 -12.81 -1.67 -15.39
N ALA A 37 -13.64 -2.51 -16.01
CA ALA A 37 -13.67 -2.63 -17.47
C ALA A 37 -14.33 -1.39 -18.12
N PHE A 38 -15.41 -0.88 -17.52
CA PHE A 38 -16.12 0.31 -18.03
C PHE A 38 -16.60 1.24 -16.90
N LYS A 39 -16.59 2.55 -17.17
CA LYS A 39 -17.22 3.58 -16.32
C LYS A 39 -18.62 3.87 -16.85
N LEU A 40 -19.65 3.33 -16.20
CA LEU A 40 -21.03 3.65 -16.56
C LEU A 40 -21.35 5.11 -16.18
N PRO A 41 -21.99 5.89 -17.09
CA PRO A 41 -22.46 7.23 -16.78
C PRO A 41 -23.58 7.18 -15.73
N MET A 42 -23.76 8.30 -15.03
CA MET A 42 -24.83 8.44 -14.03
C MET A 42 -26.20 8.29 -14.72
N VAL A 43 -27.02 7.35 -14.24
CA VAL A 43 -28.40 7.20 -14.71
C VAL A 43 -29.21 8.43 -14.26
N ALA A 44 -29.79 9.13 -15.22
CA ALA A 44 -30.71 10.24 -14.99
C ALA A 44 -32.12 9.80 -15.40
N VAL A 45 -33.14 10.32 -14.70
CA VAL A 45 -34.53 10.08 -15.05
C VAL A 45 -34.88 10.96 -16.25
N PRO A 46 -35.23 10.39 -17.42
CA PRO A 46 -35.59 11.19 -18.58
C PRO A 46 -36.97 11.83 -18.35
N ILE A 47 -37.08 13.13 -18.65
CA ILE A 47 -38.32 13.90 -18.55
C ILE A 47 -38.61 14.52 -19.91
N ARG A 48 -39.89 14.55 -20.32
CA ARG A 48 -40.32 15.22 -21.56
C ARG A 48 -39.87 16.69 -21.56
N ARG A 49 -39.35 17.15 -22.70
CA ARG A 49 -38.99 18.56 -22.92
C ARG A 49 -40.25 19.41 -22.72
N HIS A 50 -40.13 20.52 -21.97
CA HIS A 50 -41.24 21.44 -21.63
C HIS A 50 -42.33 20.88 -20.69
N SER A 51 -42.04 19.81 -19.94
CA SER A 51 -42.93 19.38 -18.86
C SER A 51 -42.82 20.31 -17.65
N GLY A 52 -43.95 20.82 -17.15
CA GLY A 52 -44.02 21.61 -15.91
C GLY A 52 -43.55 20.85 -14.66
N TYR A 53 -43.39 19.52 -14.75
CA TYR A 53 -42.91 18.69 -13.64
C TYR A 53 -41.38 18.60 -13.56
N ARG A 54 -40.64 19.18 -14.51
CA ARG A 54 -39.17 19.07 -14.56
C ARG A 54 -38.51 19.53 -13.25
N ASP A 55 -38.87 20.72 -12.78
CA ASP A 55 -38.22 21.33 -11.63
C ASP A 55 -38.67 20.65 -10.32
N LEU A 56 -39.92 20.20 -10.26
CA LEU A 56 -40.46 19.44 -9.13
C LEU A 56 -39.77 18.07 -8.99
N VAL A 57 -39.63 17.32 -10.07
CA VAL A 57 -38.94 16.03 -10.07
C VAL A 57 -37.45 16.22 -9.75
N ALA A 58 -36.80 17.23 -10.34
CA ALA A 58 -35.39 17.52 -10.07
C ALA A 58 -35.14 17.88 -8.59
N SER A 59 -36.00 18.73 -8.01
CA SER A 59 -35.92 19.12 -6.59
C SER A 59 -36.12 17.92 -5.67
N ARG A 60 -37.13 17.07 -5.93
CA ARG A 60 -37.39 15.87 -5.12
C ARG A 60 -36.26 14.83 -5.23
N LEU A 61 -35.71 14.62 -6.41
CA LEU A 61 -34.56 13.72 -6.59
C LEU A 61 -33.31 14.24 -5.85
N ARG A 62 -33.10 15.55 -5.83
CA ARG A 62 -32.01 16.17 -5.05
C ARG A 62 -32.24 15.97 -3.56
N TRP A 63 -33.43 16.28 -3.05
CA TRP A 63 -33.79 16.06 -1.66
C TRP A 63 -33.63 14.60 -1.23
N GLN A 64 -34.01 13.62 -2.05
CA GLN A 64 -33.80 12.19 -1.75
C GLN A 64 -32.31 11.81 -1.64
N ARG A 65 -31.41 12.51 -2.34
CA ARG A 65 -29.96 12.33 -2.18
C ARG A 65 -29.47 12.96 -0.89
N GLU A 66 -29.93 14.17 -0.58
CA GLU A 66 -29.55 14.92 0.64
C GLU A 66 -30.05 14.23 1.91
N ALA A 67 -31.29 13.75 1.91
CA ALA A 67 -31.88 12.95 2.99
C ALA A 67 -31.23 11.55 3.13
N GLY A 68 -30.31 11.19 2.24
CA GLY A 68 -29.61 9.91 2.28
C GLY A 68 -30.46 8.70 1.88
N LEU A 69 -31.69 8.89 1.38
CA LEU A 69 -32.59 7.79 0.98
C LEU A 69 -31.96 6.94 -0.15
N MET A 70 -31.29 7.60 -1.09
CA MET A 70 -30.51 6.93 -2.13
C MET A 70 -29.34 6.11 -1.57
N SER A 71 -28.71 6.57 -0.49
CA SER A 71 -27.62 5.83 0.16
C SER A 71 -28.14 4.55 0.84
N ARG A 72 -29.32 4.63 1.46
CA ARG A 72 -29.98 3.49 2.09
C ARG A 72 -30.45 2.48 1.05
N ALA A 73 -31.11 2.93 -0.01
CA ALA A 73 -31.51 2.06 -1.12
C ALA A 73 -30.29 1.35 -1.73
N ARG A 74 -29.18 2.07 -1.92
CA ARG A 74 -27.93 1.46 -2.40
C ARG A 74 -27.46 0.32 -1.49
N ARG A 75 -27.45 0.49 -0.18
CA ARG A 75 -27.02 -0.57 0.76
C ARG A 75 -27.97 -1.77 0.81
N LEU A 76 -29.26 -1.55 0.56
CA LEU A 76 -30.25 -2.63 0.55
C LEU A 76 -30.19 -3.45 -0.74
N TRP A 77 -30.02 -2.78 -1.89
CA TRP A 77 -30.10 -3.41 -3.21
C TRP A 77 -28.73 -3.80 -3.79
N MET A 78 -27.64 -3.21 -3.32
CA MET A 78 -26.28 -3.55 -3.74
C MET A 78 -25.60 -4.27 -2.58
N ALA A 79 -25.18 -5.51 -2.82
CA ALA A 79 -24.35 -6.23 -1.86
C ALA A 79 -23.06 -5.43 -1.60
N GLU A 80 -22.63 -5.43 -0.35
CA GLU A 80 -21.39 -4.77 0.03
C GLU A 80 -20.19 -5.55 -0.53
N ALA A 81 -19.10 -4.84 -0.85
CA ALA A 81 -17.88 -5.50 -1.27
C ALA A 81 -17.42 -6.50 -0.19
N PRO A 82 -17.01 -7.73 -0.58
CA PRO A 82 -16.61 -8.74 0.39
C PRO A 82 -15.43 -8.23 1.21
N ARG A 83 -15.63 -8.09 2.52
CA ARG A 83 -14.58 -7.69 3.46
C ARG A 83 -13.78 -8.93 3.85
N CYS A 84 -12.46 -8.87 3.70
CA CYS A 84 -11.54 -9.89 4.21
C CYS A 84 -11.64 -9.88 5.75
N GLY A 85 -12.05 -10.99 6.38
CA GLY A 85 -12.19 -11.09 7.83
C GLY A 85 -10.86 -10.96 8.58
N ALA A 86 -9.74 -11.18 7.88
CA ALA A 86 -8.41 -10.84 8.34
C ALA A 86 -8.10 -9.37 8.02
N GLY A 87 -8.45 -8.47 8.95
CA GLY A 87 -7.82 -7.15 9.06
C GLY A 87 -7.72 -6.35 7.77
N GLY A 88 -8.85 -6.09 7.11
CA GLY A 88 -8.92 -5.11 6.04
C GLY A 88 -8.74 -3.69 6.56
N ALA A 89 -7.52 -3.17 6.53
CA ALA A 89 -7.25 -1.78 6.23
C ALA A 89 -5.81 -1.67 5.72
N ASP A 90 -5.61 -0.78 4.76
CA ASP A 90 -4.37 -0.43 4.07
C ASP A 90 -3.26 0.11 4.99
N ALA A 91 -2.92 -0.59 6.07
CA ALA A 91 -1.58 -0.53 6.59
C ALA A 91 -0.73 -1.27 5.58
N ALA A 92 -0.09 -0.52 4.67
CA ALA A 92 1.17 -0.94 4.07
C ALA A 92 2.16 -1.15 5.22
N GLY A 93 1.98 -2.23 5.99
CA GLY A 93 2.90 -2.71 6.99
C GLY A 93 4.09 -3.21 6.21
N VAL A 94 5.01 -2.29 5.93
CA VAL A 94 6.25 -2.56 5.22
C VAL A 94 6.89 -3.71 5.94
N GLY A 95 6.94 -4.88 5.29
CA GLY A 95 7.47 -6.07 5.92
C GLY A 95 8.96 -5.88 6.17
N LEU A 96 9.50 -6.50 7.21
CA LEU A 96 10.96 -6.53 7.43
C LEU A 96 11.73 -7.02 6.18
N ARG A 97 11.04 -7.82 5.34
CA ARG A 97 11.50 -8.34 4.06
C ARG A 97 11.73 -7.26 3.00
N ASP A 98 10.97 -6.17 3.02
CA ASP A 98 11.07 -5.08 2.05
C ASP A 98 12.27 -4.15 2.36
N VAL A 99 12.65 -4.05 3.64
CA VAL A 99 13.78 -3.21 4.11
C VAL A 99 15.11 -3.99 4.15
N MET A 100 15.07 -5.28 3.84
CA MET A 100 16.22 -6.18 3.91
C MET A 100 17.43 -5.67 3.09
N GLY A 101 17.19 -5.07 1.91
CA GLY A 101 18.25 -4.48 1.10
C GLY A 101 18.95 -3.30 1.77
N ALA A 102 18.18 -2.41 2.39
CA ALA A 102 18.71 -1.26 3.13
C ALA A 102 19.52 -1.70 4.37
N LEU A 103 19.08 -2.75 5.05
CA LEU A 103 19.77 -3.29 6.22
C LEU A 103 21.15 -3.88 5.86
N HIS A 104 21.24 -4.61 4.75
CA HIS A 104 22.52 -5.13 4.25
C HIS A 104 23.48 -4.01 3.86
N ALA A 105 22.98 -2.95 3.21
CA ALA A 105 23.81 -1.79 2.85
C ALA A 105 24.38 -1.09 4.10
N LEU A 106 23.57 -0.94 5.15
CA LEU A 106 23.98 -0.37 6.45
C LEU A 106 25.05 -1.23 7.12
N LEU A 107 24.86 -2.55 7.16
CA LEU A 107 25.81 -3.50 7.72
C LEU A 107 27.15 -3.48 6.97
N ALA A 108 27.11 -3.46 5.63
CA ALA A 108 28.31 -3.40 4.80
C ALA A 108 29.10 -2.10 5.03
N GLY A 109 28.41 -0.95 5.09
CA GLY A 109 29.03 0.35 5.38
C GLY A 109 29.67 0.41 6.76
N ALA A 110 28.96 -0.09 7.79
CA ALA A 110 29.49 -0.15 9.16
C ALA A 110 30.74 -1.06 9.25
N ALA A 111 30.70 -2.23 8.61
CA ALA A 111 31.83 -3.15 8.58
C ALA A 111 33.07 -2.52 7.90
N ALA A 112 32.87 -1.84 6.76
CA ALA A 112 33.95 -1.15 6.06
C ALA A 112 34.58 -0.03 6.92
N ALA A 113 33.75 0.77 7.60
CA ALA A 113 34.24 1.82 8.50
C ALA A 113 35.04 1.25 9.67
N CYS A 114 34.56 0.16 10.30
CA CYS A 114 35.30 -0.53 11.36
C CYS A 114 36.63 -1.11 10.86
N ALA A 115 36.66 -1.69 9.67
CA ALA A 115 37.89 -2.24 9.09
C ALA A 115 38.95 -1.14 8.83
N LEU A 116 38.53 0.01 8.28
CA LEU A 116 39.42 1.16 8.07
C LEU A 116 39.97 1.69 9.39
N LEU A 117 39.12 1.84 10.41
CA LEU A 117 39.54 2.31 11.74
C LEU A 117 40.55 1.34 12.40
N LEU A 118 40.34 0.04 12.27
CA LEU A 118 41.27 -0.97 12.78
C LEU A 118 42.60 -0.92 12.02
N ALA A 119 42.57 -0.79 10.70
CA ALA A 119 43.78 -0.67 9.89
C ALA A 119 44.58 0.58 10.28
N GLU A 120 43.92 1.72 10.48
CA GLU A 120 44.57 2.96 10.91
C GLU A 120 45.19 2.81 12.31
N ARG A 121 44.47 2.21 13.26
CA ARG A 121 44.98 1.96 14.62
C ARG A 121 46.22 1.07 14.61
N LEU A 122 46.23 0.01 13.80
CA LEU A 122 47.38 -0.89 13.66
C LEU A 122 48.56 -0.20 12.96
N ALA A 123 48.30 0.58 11.91
CA ALA A 123 49.33 1.37 11.22
C ALA A 123 49.94 2.43 12.15
N HIS A 124 49.13 3.09 12.97
CA HIS A 124 49.58 4.09 13.93
C HIS A 124 50.40 3.44 15.08
N ALA A 125 49.92 2.33 15.63
CA ALA A 125 50.64 1.57 16.66
C ALA A 125 51.99 1.06 16.16
N SER A 126 52.06 0.57 14.92
CA SER A 126 53.31 0.12 14.31
C SER A 126 54.26 1.27 13.94
N ARG A 127 53.75 2.45 13.55
CA ARG A 127 54.56 3.66 13.40
C ARG A 127 55.14 4.13 14.74
N LEU A 128 54.35 4.14 15.80
CA LEU A 128 54.80 4.51 17.15
C LEU A 128 55.84 3.53 17.69
N SER A 129 55.67 2.21 17.47
CA SER A 129 56.65 1.23 17.91
C SER A 129 57.97 1.34 17.14
N ARG A 130 57.93 1.66 15.83
CA ARG A 130 59.13 1.98 15.04
C ARG A 130 59.84 3.24 15.55
N LEU A 131 59.12 4.34 15.76
CA LEU A 131 59.69 5.59 16.27
C LEU A 131 60.21 5.46 17.71
N ARG A 132 59.52 4.68 18.57
CA ARG A 132 60.01 4.36 19.91
C ARG A 132 61.31 3.55 19.83
N ARG A 133 61.40 2.58 18.91
CA ARG A 133 62.61 1.77 18.70
C ARG A 133 63.81 2.63 18.30
N GLU A 134 63.62 3.60 17.40
CA GLU A 134 64.66 4.56 17.00
C GLU A 134 65.05 5.54 18.12
N ARG A 135 64.13 5.88 19.04
CA ARG A 135 64.46 6.73 20.20
C ARG A 135 65.19 5.98 21.32
N THR A 136 65.05 4.66 21.40
CA THR A 136 65.70 3.81 22.42
C THR A 136 67.08 3.30 22.04
N THR A 137 67.56 3.52 20.81
CA THR A 137 68.99 3.37 20.51
C THR A 137 69.72 4.53 21.18
N PRO A 138 70.47 4.32 22.28
CA PRO A 138 71.26 5.38 22.86
C PRO A 138 72.26 5.83 21.80
N THR A 139 72.27 7.14 21.50
CA THR A 139 73.39 7.77 20.80
C THR A 139 74.60 7.67 21.71
N PHE A 140 75.29 6.53 21.67
CA PHE A 140 76.65 6.40 22.12
C PHE A 140 77.50 7.01 21.02
N ASN A 141 77.70 8.32 21.09
CA ASN A 141 78.78 8.96 20.35
C ASN A 141 79.70 9.65 21.35
N SER A 142 80.89 9.08 21.41
CA SER A 142 82.19 9.60 21.80
C SER A 142 82.46 11.05 21.40
#